data_AF-A0A6G5ACW5-F1
#
_entry.id   AF-A0A6G5ACW5-F1
#
_cell.length_a   1.000
_cell.length_b   1.000
_cell.length_c   1.000
_cell.angle_alpha   90.00
_cell.angle_beta   90.00
_cell.angle_gamma   90.00
#
_symmetry.space_group_name_H-M   'P 1'
#
loop_
_entity.id
_entity.type
_entity.pdbx_description
1 polymer ?
#
loop_
_entity_poly.entity_id
_entity_poly.type
_entity_poly.pdbx_seq_one_letter_code
_entity_poly.pdbx_strand_id
1 'polypeptide(L)'
;MMSECKLVGVYVCAVCGNELFESGSKFAHQSPWPSFSQTVRPDSVRKVRETKNALKVYCNKCNNGLGHEFLHEGPAGKSRF
;
A
#
# COMPACT_ATOMS: atom_id res chain seq x y z
N MET A 1 -12.32 27.94 -5.15
CA MET A 1 -11.83 26.86 -4.27
C MET A 1 -11.89 25.59 -5.10
N MET A 2 -10.78 25.16 -5.70
CA MET A 2 -10.75 23.93 -6.51
C MET A 2 -10.97 22.75 -5.57
N SER A 3 -12.17 22.18 -5.57
CA SER A 3 -12.44 20.92 -4.90
C SER A 3 -11.61 19.86 -5.60
N GLU A 4 -10.50 19.45 -5.00
CA GLU A 4 -9.77 18.26 -5.41
C GLU A 4 -10.75 17.09 -5.32
N CYS A 5 -11.28 16.68 -6.47
CA CYS A 5 -12.13 15.51 -6.61
C CYS A 5 -11.22 14.28 -6.41
N LYS A 6 -10.86 14.00 -5.16
CA LYS A 6 -10.20 12.74 -4.77
C LYS A 6 -11.18 11.63 -5.13
N LEU A 7 -11.02 11.08 -6.32
CA LEU A 7 -11.77 9.90 -6.76
C LEU A 7 -11.56 8.82 -5.70
N VAL A 8 -12.62 8.55 -4.93
CA VAL A 8 -12.60 7.55 -3.86
C VAL A 8 -12.64 6.18 -4.52
N GLY A 9 -11.46 5.66 -4.87
CA GLY A 9 -11.25 4.33 -5.42
C GLY A 9 -10.55 3.39 -4.43
N VAL A 10 -10.62 2.10 -4.72
CA VAL A 10 -9.89 1.04 -4.01
C VAL A 10 -8.97 0.33 -5.00
N TYR A 11 -7.71 0.16 -4.63
CA TYR A 11 -6.75 -0.65 -5.36
C TYR A 11 -6.97 -2.10 -4.99
N VAL A 12 -7.32 -2.89 -6.00
CA VAL A 12 -7.55 -4.32 -5.88
C VAL A 12 -6.36 -5.11 -6.42
N CYS A 13 -6.19 -6.34 -5.93
CA CYS A 13 -5.21 -7.27 -6.47
C CYS A 13 -5.57 -7.60 -7.92
N ALA A 14 -4.64 -7.37 -8.86
CA ALA A 14 -4.87 -7.67 -10.28
C ALA A 14 -5.13 -9.16 -10.58
N VAL A 15 -4.77 -10.06 -9.65
CA VAL A 15 -4.93 -11.51 -9.83
C VAL A 15 -6.29 -12.01 -9.31
N CYS A 16 -6.70 -11.59 -8.11
CA CYS A 16 -7.87 -12.14 -7.43
C CYS A 16 -8.96 -11.13 -7.10
N GLY A 17 -8.75 -9.85 -7.39
CA GLY A 17 -9.71 -8.78 -7.09
C GLY A 17 -9.83 -8.41 -5.61
N ASN A 18 -9.01 -8.96 -4.71
CA ASN A 18 -9.04 -8.62 -3.30
C ASN A 18 -8.67 -7.15 -3.07
N GLU A 19 -9.44 -6.43 -2.26
CA GLU A 19 -9.16 -5.03 -1.91
C GLU A 19 -7.87 -4.93 -1.10
N LEU A 20 -6.96 -4.03 -1.48
CA LEU A 20 -5.62 -3.90 -0.89
C LEU A 20 -5.40 -2.53 -0.25
N PHE A 21 -5.60 -1.47 -1.03
CA PHE A 21 -5.29 -0.09 -0.60
C PHE A 21 -6.41 0.86 -0.99
N GLU A 22 -6.62 1.89 -0.17
CA GLU A 22 -7.55 2.96 -0.51
C GLU A 22 -6.84 4.06 -1.29
N SER A 23 -7.48 4.62 -2.30
CA SER A 23 -6.97 5.79 -3.03
C SER A 23 -6.68 6.99 -2.13
N GLY A 24 -7.43 7.15 -1.04
CA GLY A 24 -7.22 8.21 -0.06
C GLY A 24 -5.91 8.06 0.71
N SER A 25 -5.35 6.85 0.81
CA SER A 25 -4.07 6.59 1.47
C SER A 25 -2.87 6.74 0.54
N LYS A 26 -3.11 6.91 -0.77
CA LYS A 26 -2.07 7.18 -1.77
C LYS A 26 -1.51 8.58 -1.56
N PHE A 27 -0.19 8.68 -1.56
CA PHE A 27 0.50 9.96 -1.49
C PHE A 27 1.58 10.05 -2.57
N ALA A 28 1.91 11.28 -2.98
CA ALA A 28 3.01 11.52 -3.89
C ALA A 28 4.32 11.37 -3.09
N HIS A 29 5.11 10.37 -3.45
CA HIS A 29 6.49 10.22 -2.99
C HIS A 29 7.42 10.47 -4.18
N GLN A 30 8.66 10.91 -3.95
CA GLN A 30 9.66 11.12 -5.02
C GLN A 30 10.16 9.79 -5.64
N SER A 31 9.50 8.67 -5.35
CA SER A 31 9.80 7.37 -5.94
C SER A 31 8.96 7.12 -7.19
N PRO A 32 9.48 6.33 -8.15
CA PRO A 32 8.73 5.95 -9.35
C PRO A 32 7.55 5.00 -9.06
N TRP A 33 7.40 4.52 -7.83
CA TRP A 33 6.39 3.54 -7.43
C TRP A 33 5.23 4.20 -6.65
N PRO A 34 3.97 3.78 -6.90
CA PRO A 34 2.82 4.28 -6.17
C PRO A 34 2.97 3.93 -4.69
N SER A 35 2.92 4.95 -3.82
CA SER A 35 3.16 4.79 -2.39
C SER A 35 1.87 4.97 -1.59
N PHE A 36 1.64 4.07 -0.64
CA PHE A 36 0.44 4.10 0.22
C PHE A 36 0.82 4.16 1.70
N SER A 37 -0.03 4.82 2.49
CA SER A 37 0.19 4.97 3.94
C SER A 37 -0.49 3.89 4.76
N GLN A 38 -1.55 3.26 4.23
CA GLN A 38 -2.29 2.20 4.92
C GLN A 38 -2.99 1.29 3.91
N THR A 39 -3.17 0.03 4.31
CA THR A 39 -4.03 -0.94 3.62
C THR A 39 -5.49 -0.72 4.00
N VAL A 40 -6.41 -1.20 3.16
CA VAL A 40 -7.86 -1.10 3.44
C VAL A 40 -8.25 -1.90 4.69
N ARG A 41 -7.61 -3.05 4.92
CA ARG A 41 -7.72 -3.85 6.15
C ARG A 41 -6.36 -4.41 6.56
N PRO A 42 -6.12 -4.70 7.85
CA PRO A 42 -4.87 -5.30 8.32
C PRO A 42 -4.63 -6.71 7.76
N ASP A 43 -5.69 -7.43 7.37
CA ASP A 43 -5.64 -8.79 6.79
C ASP A 43 -5.67 -8.79 5.25
N SER A 44 -5.71 -7.64 4.59
CA SER A 44 -5.71 -7.56 3.12
C SER A 44 -4.40 -8.03 2.50
N VAL A 45 -3.30 -7.84 3.24
CA VAL A 45 -1.96 -8.20 2.81
C VAL A 45 -1.24 -9.02 3.87
N ARG A 46 -0.42 -9.95 3.41
CA ARG A 46 0.52 -10.71 4.24
C ARG A 46 1.90 -10.07 4.13
N LYS A 47 2.53 -9.85 5.28
CA LYS A 47 3.85 -9.20 5.37
C LYS A 47 4.88 -10.24 5.79
N VAL A 48 6.00 -10.29 5.08
CA VAL A 48 7.14 -11.17 5.40
C VAL A 48 8.36 -10.30 5.58
N ARG A 49 9.06 -10.44 6.71
CA ARG A 49 10.28 -9.66 6.95
C ARG A 49 11.34 -10.03 5.91
N GLU A 50 11.78 -9.04 5.11
CA GLU A 50 12.89 -9.21 4.17
C GLU A 50 14.18 -8.61 4.77
N THR A 51 14.09 -7.40 5.32
CA THR A 51 15.23 -6.72 5.98
C THR A 51 14.80 -6.09 7.31
N LYS A 52 15.71 -5.35 7.97
CA LYS A 52 15.38 -4.61 9.20
C LYS A 52 14.34 -3.52 8.96
N ASN A 53 14.40 -2.87 7.79
CA ASN A 53 13.59 -1.70 7.45
C ASN A 53 12.56 -1.96 6.34
N ALA A 54 12.57 -3.15 5.72
CA ALA A 54 11.63 -3.51 4.65
C ALA A 54 10.96 -4.87 4.89
N LEU A 55 9.66 -4.93 4.65
CA LEU A 55 8.83 -6.12 4.68
C LEU A 55 8.32 -6.40 3.27
N LYS A 56 8.43 -7.62 2.77
CA LYS A 56 7.83 -8.03 1.51
C LYS A 56 6.33 -8.25 1.69
N VAL A 57 5.55 -7.67 0.80
CA VAL A 57 4.09 -7.63 0.88
C VAL A 57 3.50 -8.56 -0.18
N TYR A 58 2.61 -9.43 0.26
CA TYR A 58 1.88 -10.38 -0.56
C TYR A 58 0.39 -10.16 -0.40
N CYS A 59 -0.41 -10.48 -1.41
CA CYS A 59 -1.85 -10.55 -1.25
C CYS A 59 -2.20 -11.69 -0.28
N ASN A 60 -3.01 -11.42 0.73
CA ASN A 60 -3.37 -12.46 1.71
C ASN A 60 -4.26 -13.56 1.11
N LYS A 61 -5.02 -13.26 0.04
CA LYS A 61 -5.91 -14.23 -0.62
C LYS A 61 -5.21 -15.17 -1.59
N CYS A 62 -4.37 -14.64 -2.48
CA CYS A 62 -3.74 -15.43 -3.55
C CYS A 62 -2.22 -15.58 -3.40
N ASN A 63 -1.63 -15.00 -2.34
CA ASN A 63 -0.19 -14.96 -2.13
C ASN A 63 0.62 -14.32 -3.27
N ASN A 64 -0.02 -13.55 -4.16
CA ASN A 64 0.69 -12.82 -5.20
C ASN A 64 1.58 -11.73 -4.60
N GLY A 65 2.80 -11.56 -5.13
CA GLY A 65 3.71 -10.51 -4.68
C GLY A 65 3.21 -9.13 -5.10
N LEU A 66 3.04 -8.23 -4.14
CA LEU A 66 2.55 -6.86 -4.38
C LEU A 66 3.68 -5.84 -4.35
N GLY A 67 4.71 -6.06 -3.53
CA GLY A 67 5.83 -5.13 -3.39
C GLY A 67 6.47 -5.21 -2.01
N HIS A 68 6.84 -4.05 -1.47
CA HIS A 68 7.56 -3.93 -0.20
C HIS A 68 6.98 -2.79 0.65
N GLU A 69 6.78 -3.07 1.94
CA GLU A 69 6.49 -2.07 2.95
C GLU A 69 7.79 -1.64 3.63
N PHE A 70 8.16 -0.38 3.46
CA PHE A 70 9.30 0.25 4.11
C PHE A 70 8.85 0.90 5.42
N LEU A 71 9.39 0.42 6.53
CA LEU A 71 9.11 0.95 7.86
C LEU A 71 9.83 2.28 8.01
N HIS A 72 9.14 3.28 8.57
CA HIS A 72 9.65 4.63 8.84
C HIS A 72 9.95 5.52 7.61
N GLU A 73 9.64 5.08 6.39
CA GLU A 73 9.79 5.88 5.16
C GLU A 73 8.50 6.54 4.67
N GLY A 74 7.43 6.47 5.45
CA GLY A 74 6.15 7.13 5.16
C GLY A 74 6.05 8.53 5.77
N PRO A 75 5.02 9.30 5.38
CA PRO A 75 4.77 10.61 5.96
C PRO A 75 4.57 10.53 7.48
N ALA A 76 5.23 11.43 8.22
CA ALA A 76 5.26 11.46 9.68
C ALA A 76 5.88 10.22 10.36
N GLY A 77 6.83 9.53 9.69
CA GLY A 77 7.53 8.36 10.25
C GLY A 77 6.71 7.08 10.24
N LYS A 78 5.61 7.05 9.47
CA LYS A 78 4.77 5.87 9.25
C LYS A 78 5.43 4.88 8.29
N SER A 79 4.82 3.71 8.13
CA SER A 79 5.23 2.76 7.08
C SER A 79 4.73 3.22 5.71
N ARG A 80 5.50 2.90 4.66
CA ARG A 80 5.18 3.16 3.26
C ARG A 80 5.10 1.83 2.52
N PHE A 81 3.95 1.56 1.90
CA PHE A 81 3.76 0.44 0.97
C PHE A 81 4.13 0.85 -0.45
#